data_AF-A0A820HEE7-F1
#
_entry.id   AF-A0A820HEE7-F1
#
_cell.length_a   1.000
_cell.length_b   1.000
_cell.length_c   1.000
_cell.angle_alpha   90.00
_cell.angle_beta   90.00
_cell.angle_gamma   90.00
#
_symmetry.space_group_name_H-M   'P 1'
#
loop_
_entity.id
_entity.type
_entity.pdbx_description
1 polymer ?
#
loop_
_entity_poly.entity_id
_entity_poly.type
_entity_poly.pdbx_seq_one_letter_code
_entity_poly.pdbx_strand_id
1 'polypeptide(L)' 'LEQKNVIIQRDRYGYGLTVSGDNPVFVLSVREGGAAHRAGINTNDQIIKKKALLKFHNLI' A
#
# COMPACT_ATOMS: atom_id res chain seq x y z
N LEU A 1 1.23 -3.08 17.28
CA LEU A 1 1.14 -3.00 15.80
C LEU A 1 0.00 -2.05 15.47
N GLU A 2 0.32 -0.86 14.97
CA GLU A 2 -0.68 0.13 14.57
C GLU A 2 -0.93 -0.03 13.06
N GLN A 3 -2.18 -0.25 12.65
CA GLN A 3 -2.54 -0.29 11.23
C GLN A 3 -3.06 1.07 10.78
N LYS A 4 -2.45 1.62 9.73
CA LYS A 4 -2.89 2.88 9.11
C LYS A 4 -3.43 2.62 7.70
N ASN A 5 -4.48 3.34 7.30
CA ASN A 5 -4.93 3.39 5.92
C ASN A 5 -4.31 4.63 5.29
N VAL A 6 -3.44 4.44 4.30
CA VAL A 6 -2.72 5.53 3.64
C VAL A 6 -3.12 5.55 2.17
N ILE A 7 -3.50 6.72 1.66
CA ILE A 7 -3.77 6.94 0.24
C ILE A 7 -2.55 7.61 -0.36
N ILE A 8 -1.90 6.95 -1.32
CA ILE A 8 -0.71 7.48 -2.00
C ILE A 8 -1.12 7.92 -3.40
N GLN A 9 -0.92 9.20 -3.72
CA GLN A 9 -1.09 9.69 -5.07
C GLN A 9 0.18 9.43 -5.89
N ARG A 10 0.00 8.85 -7.07
CA ARG A 10 1.09 8.56 -8.01
C ARG A 10 1.70 9.87 -8.53
N ASP A 11 3.03 9.97 -8.57
CA ASP A 11 3.73 11.05 -9.24
C ASP A 11 4.29 10.61 -10.61
N ARG A 12 5.00 11.52 -11.32
CA ARG A 12 5.57 11.24 -12.65
C ARG A 12 6.53 10.04 -12.68
N TYR A 13 7.06 9.63 -11.53
CA TYR A 13 7.95 8.49 -11.36
C TYR A 13 7.28 7.30 -10.67
N GLY A 14 5.95 7.32 -10.50
CA GLY A 14 5.20 6.24 -9.85
C GLY A 14 4.90 6.52 -8.38
N TYR A 15 4.81 5.46 -7.58
CA TYR A 15 4.52 5.56 -6.14
C TYR A 15 5.78 5.74 -5.29
N GLY A 16 6.97 5.47 -5.85
CA GLY A 16 8.24 5.64 -5.12
C GLY A 16 8.48 4.58 -4.04
N LEU A 17 7.99 3.36 -4.22
CA LEU A 17 8.26 2.22 -3.34
C LEU A 17 8.37 0.92 -4.15
N THR A 18 9.12 -0.04 -3.64
CA THR A 18 9.21 -1.41 -4.17
C THR A 18 8.66 -2.39 -3.12
N VAL A 19 7.95 -3.42 -3.57
CA VAL A 19 7.38 -4.45 -2.69
C VAL A 19 8.02 -5.81 -2.96
N SER A 20 8.03 -6.67 -1.95
CA SER A 20 8.47 -8.07 -2.04
C SER A 20 7.56 -8.99 -1.24
N GLY A 21 7.49 -10.26 -1.63
CA GLY A 21 6.60 -11.27 -1.06
C GLY A 21 5.24 -11.33 -1.76
N ASP A 22 4.55 -12.46 -1.56
CA ASP A 22 3.22 -12.72 -2.14
C ASP A 22 2.13 -12.86 -1.06
N ASN A 23 2.49 -13.41 0.12
CA ASN A 23 1.66 -13.36 1.32
C ASN A 23 2.48 -13.79 2.56
N PRO A 24 2.92 -12.86 3.44
CA PRO A 24 2.68 -11.42 3.41
C PRO A 24 3.56 -10.66 2.40
N VAL A 25 3.06 -9.50 1.96
CA VAL A 25 3.78 -8.54 1.12
C VAL A 25 4.39 -7.46 2.01
N PHE A 26 5.66 -7.12 1.80
CA PHE A 26 6.38 -6.10 2.55
C PHE A 26 6.93 -5.01 1.63
N VAL A 27 7.07 -3.81 2.17
CA VAL A 27 7.80 -2.71 1.53
C VAL A 27 9.29 -3.00 1.64
N LEU A 28 9.92 -3.25 0.49
CA LEU A 28 11.35 -3.55 0.39
C LEU A 28 12.21 -2.28 0.39
N SER A 29 11.76 -1.24 -0.30
CA SER A 29 12.44 0.05 -0.34
C SER A 29 11.47 1.20 -0.62
N VAL A 30 11.82 2.38 -0.12
CA VAL A 30 11.09 3.62 -0.34
C VAL A 30 12.07 4.66 -0.90
N ARG A 31 11.71 5.29 -2.01
CA ARG A 31 12.51 6.35 -2.61
C ARG A 31 12.37 7.62 -1.79
N GLU A 32 13.48 8.14 -1.28
CA GLU A 32 13.51 9.42 -0.58
C GLU A 32 12.89 10.54 -1.40
N GLY A 33 12.08 11.36 -0.75
CA GLY A 33 11.33 12.44 -1.38
C GLY A 33 10.25 11.97 -2.37
N GLY A 34 10.01 10.68 -2.56
CA GLY A 34 8.94 10.13 -3.42
C GLY A 34 7.55 10.18 -2.80
N ALA A 35 6.53 9.78 -3.56
CA ALA A 35 5.14 9.79 -3.09
C ALA A 35 4.92 8.96 -1.81
N ALA A 36 5.45 7.73 -1.75
CA ALA A 36 5.37 6.87 -0.57
C ALA A 36 6.08 7.44 0.65
N HIS A 37 7.28 8.03 0.46
CA HIS A 37 8.01 8.70 1.55
C HIS A 37 7.20 9.86 2.13
N ARG A 38 6.62 10.71 1.27
CA ARG A 38 5.75 11.82 1.69
C ARG A 38 4.46 11.35 2.37
N ALA A 39 3.99 10.15 2.03
CA ALA A 39 2.84 9.52 2.66
C ALA A 39 3.18 8.81 3.99
N GLY A 40 4.45 8.82 4.41
CA GLY A 40 4.91 8.23 5.67
C GLY A 40 5.09 6.71 5.65
N ILE A 41 5.20 6.10 4.47
CA ILE A 41 5.49 4.67 4.33
C ILE A 41 6.97 4.42 4.58
N ASN A 42 7.27 3.37 5.34
CA ASN A 42 8.64 2.97 5.69
C ASN A 42 8.98 1.58 5.15
N THR A 43 10.28 1.32 5.01
CA THR A 43 10.79 -0.03 4.75
C THR A 43 10.37 -0.97 5.87
N ASN A 44 10.06 -2.23 5.51
CA ASN A 44 9.50 -3.28 6.38
C ASN A 44 8.02 -3.10 6.77
N ASP A 45 7.33 -2.05 6.32
CA ASP A 45 5.88 -1.98 6.45
C ASP A 45 5.23 -3.17 5.73
N GLN A 46 4.28 -3.83 6.40
CA GLN A 46 3.51 -4.91 5.81
C GLN A 46 2.27 -4.36 5.10
N ILE A 47 2.10 -4.74 3.84
CA ILE A 47 0.91 -4.38 3.06
C ILE A 47 -0.18 -5.41 3.32
N ILE A 48 -1.27 -4.97 3.92
CA ILE A 48 -2.44 -5.81 4.20
C ILE A 48 -3.50 -5.55 3.12
N LYS A 49 -3.63 -6.50 2.17
CA LYS A 49 -4.74 -6.47 1.22
C LYS A 49 -6.02 -6.89 1.93
N LYS A 50 -6.93 -5.95 2.17
CA LYS A 50 -8.31 -6.32 2.55
C LYS A 50 -8.99 -6.95 1.34
N LYS A 51 -9.59 -8.14 1.49
CA LYS A 51 -10.50 -8.68 0.48
C LYS A 51 -11.59 -7.63 0.26
N ALA A 52 -11.68 -7.08 -0.95
CA ALA A 52 -12.86 -6.31 -1.34
C ALA A 52 -14.05 -7.26 -1.18
N LEU A 53 -14.90 -7.01 -0.19
CA LEU A 53 -16.14 -7.75 -0.02
C LEU A 53 -16.95 -7.57 -1.31
N LEU A 54 -17.11 -8.65 -2.08
CA LEU A 54 -18.06 -8.73 -3.18
C LEU A 54 -19.46 -8.51 -2.58
N LYS A 55 -19.93 -7.26 -2.57
CA LYS A 55 -21.32 -6.96 -2.25
C LYS A 55 -22.15 -7.35 -3.46
N PHE A 56 -22.67 -8.58 -3.45
CA PHE A 56 -23.83 -8.90 -4.26
C PHE A 56 -25.01 -8.16 -3.64
N HIS A 57 -25.43 -7.06 -4.25
CA HIS A 57 -26.75 -6.51 -4.00
C HIS A 57 -27.72 -7.55 -4.60
N ASN A 58 -28.26 -8.42 -3.75
CA ASN A 58 -29.47 -9.17 -4.10
C ASN A 58 -30.55 -8.13 -4.39
N LEU A 59 -30.75 -7.78 -5.67
CA LEU A 59 -32.06 -7.36 -6.15
C LEU A 59 -32.96 -8.59 -6.00
N ILE A 60 -33.65 -8.65 -4.86
CA ILE A 60 -35.00 -9.21 -4.80
C ILE A 60 -35.96 -8.18 -5.38
#